data_AF-A0A7X7LHL5-F1
#
_entry.id   AF-A0A7X7LHL5-F1
#
_cell.length_a   1.000
_cell.length_b   1.000
_cell.length_c   1.000
_cell.angle_alpha   90.00
_cell.angle_beta   90.00
_cell.angle_gamma   90.00
#
_symmetry.space_group_name_H-M   'P 1'
#
loop_
_entity.id
_entity.type
_entity.pdbx_description
1 polymer ?
#
loop_
_entity_poly.entity_id
_entity_poly.type
_entity_poly.pdbx_seq_one_letter_code
_entity_poly.pdbx_strand_id
1 'polypeptide(L)'
;MKKIFTDDKNFKPLVWTGNISDLYYFIILIHNEFQTVESIKPYHWQVTCNCFIKPDGTSFEPTQLKSQKLPKQNAEMIKKVSSLLN
;
A
#
# COMPACT_ATOMS: atom_id res chain seq x y z
N MET A 1 -13.86 13.12 3.49
CA MET A 1 -13.13 11.83 3.57
C MET A 1 -13.02 11.25 2.17
N LYS A 2 -11.81 11.22 1.59
CA LYS A 2 -11.57 10.63 0.26
C LYS A 2 -11.63 9.10 0.41
N LYS A 3 -12.67 8.48 -0.13
CA LYS A 3 -12.81 7.02 -0.27
C LYS A 3 -11.87 6.54 -1.38
N ILE A 4 -10.58 6.36 -1.07
CA ILE A 4 -9.58 5.89 -2.04
C ILE A 4 -9.56 4.36 -2.12
N PHE A 5 -10.01 3.68 -1.06
CA PHE A 5 -9.99 2.22 -0.95
C PHE A 5 -11.39 1.70 -0.60
N THR A 6 -12.32 1.80 -1.54
CA THR A 6 -13.61 1.10 -1.46
C THR A 6 -13.63 -0.01 -2.50
N ASP A 7 -14.33 -1.11 -2.18
CA ASP A 7 -14.65 -2.25 -3.07
C ASP A 7 -15.63 -1.82 -4.19
N ASP A 8 -15.32 -0.69 -4.81
CA ASP A 8 -16.03 -0.15 -5.96
C ASP A 8 -15.72 -1.07 -7.13
N LYS A 9 -16.77 -1.63 -7.74
CA LYS A 9 -16.64 -2.50 -8.91
C LYS A 9 -15.97 -1.79 -10.10
N ASN A 10 -15.84 -0.46 -10.06
CA ASN A 10 -15.14 0.36 -11.04
C ASN A 10 -13.73 0.79 -10.60
N PHE A 11 -13.24 0.31 -9.45
CA PHE A 11 -11.91 0.65 -8.97
C PHE A 11 -10.86 0.14 -9.97
N LYS A 12 -10.08 1.07 -10.52
CA LYS A 12 -8.95 0.77 -11.39
C LYS A 12 -7.68 0.67 -10.54
N PRO A 13 -6.95 -0.46 -10.58
CA PRO A 13 -5.67 -0.57 -9.88
C PRO A 13 -4.70 0.54 -10.25
N LEU A 14 -4.01 1.05 -9.25
CA LEU A 14 -2.98 2.07 -9.41
C LEU A 14 -1.65 1.41 -9.76
N VAL A 15 -0.96 1.94 -10.76
CA VAL A 15 0.40 1.49 -11.09
C VAL A 15 1.35 2.01 -10.00
N TRP A 16 2.01 1.09 -9.30
CA TRP A 16 3.07 1.43 -8.35
C TRP A 16 4.42 1.43 -9.06
N THR A 17 5.09 2.58 -9.10
CA THR A 17 6.39 2.75 -9.78
C THR A 17 7.58 2.74 -8.82
N GLY A 18 7.33 2.68 -7.51
CA GLY A 18 8.38 2.57 -6.49
C GLY A 18 8.85 1.14 -6.27
N ASN A 19 9.80 0.95 -5.36
CA ASN A 19 10.24 -0.38 -4.97
C ASN A 19 9.13 -1.11 -4.18
N ILE A 20 9.14 -2.44 -4.21
CA ILE A 20 8.19 -3.26 -3.44
C ILE A 20 8.33 -3.04 -1.92
N SER A 21 9.55 -2.77 -1.43
CA SER A 21 9.81 -2.40 -0.03
C SER A 21 9.15 -1.07 0.34
N ASP A 22 9.05 -0.15 -0.62
CA ASP A 22 8.44 1.15 -0.42
C ASP A 22 6.93 1.02 -0.29
N LEU A 23 6.32 0.19 -1.15
CA LEU A 23 4.89 -0.16 -1.05
C LEU A 23 4.58 -0.86 0.27
N TYR A 24 5.37 -1.87 0.64
CA TYR A 24 5.23 -2.55 1.93
C TYR A 24 5.21 -1.56 3.10
N TYR A 25 6.19 -0.65 3.15
CA TYR A 25 6.30 0.28 4.26
C TYR A 25 5.16 1.31 4.26
N PHE A 26 4.77 1.80 3.08
CA PHE A 26 3.62 2.68 2.92
C PHE A 26 2.33 2.06 3.51
N ILE A 27 2.04 0.79 3.16
CA ILE A 27 0.85 0.07 3.65
C ILE A 27 0.89 -0.12 5.17
N ILE A 28 2.05 -0.45 5.74
CA ILE A 28 2.23 -0.55 7.19
C ILE A 28 1.93 0.79 7.88
N LEU A 29 2.42 1.91 7.32
CA LEU A 29 2.20 3.24 7.88
C LEU A 29 0.71 3.62 7.88
N ILE A 30 0.01 3.45 6.75
CA ILE A 30 -1.39 3.86 6.65
C ILE A 30 -2.35 3.00 7.47
N HIS A 31 -2.03 1.71 7.68
CA HIS A 31 -2.88 0.78 8.46
C HIS A 31 -2.56 0.73 9.95
N ASN A 32 -1.28 0.82 10.34
CA ASN A 32 -0.86 0.59 11.72
C ASN A 32 -0.48 1.87 12.45
N GLU A 33 0.26 2.77 11.81
CA GLU A 33 0.79 3.97 12.47
C GLU A 33 -0.22 5.13 12.40
N PHE A 34 -0.69 5.46 11.20
CA PHE A 34 -1.60 6.60 11.00
C PHE A 34 -3.07 6.21 11.01
N GLN A 35 -3.40 4.93 10.80
CA GLN A 35 -4.78 4.41 10.79
C GLN A 35 -5.72 5.21 9.87
N THR A 36 -5.17 5.79 8.80
CA THR A 36 -5.88 6.58 7.77
C THR A 36 -6.89 5.77 6.96
N VAL A 37 -6.82 4.44 7.08
CA VAL A 37 -7.71 3.48 6.43
C VAL A 37 -8.30 2.55 7.48
N GLU A 38 -9.52 2.09 7.25
CA GLU A 38 -10.18 1.14 8.12
C GLU A 38 -9.32 -0.12 8.31
N SER A 39 -9.37 -0.71 9.51
CA SER A 39 -8.58 -1.90 9.82
C SER A 39 -9.16 -3.14 9.12
N ILE A 40 -8.59 -3.51 7.98
CA ILE A 40 -8.97 -4.71 7.22
C ILE A 40 -8.01 -5.87 7.55
N LYS A 41 -7.62 -6.03 8.83
CA LYS A 41 -6.81 -7.18 9.25
C LYS A 41 -7.68 -8.44 9.26
N PRO A 42 -7.21 -9.59 8.74
CA PRO A 42 -5.86 -9.90 8.23
C PRO A 42 -5.63 -9.62 6.73
N TYR A 43 -6.64 -9.17 5.99
CA TYR A 43 -6.68 -9.15 4.52
C TYR A 43 -6.03 -7.93 3.83
N HIS A 44 -5.47 -6.97 4.56
CA HIS A 44 -4.82 -5.77 4.00
C HIS A 44 -3.81 -6.03 2.86
N TRP A 45 -3.07 -7.15 2.88
CA TRP A 45 -2.18 -7.51 1.77
C TRP A 45 -2.93 -7.91 0.50
N GLN A 46 -4.05 -8.62 0.62
CA GLN A 46 -4.90 -8.95 -0.53
C GLN A 46 -5.54 -7.70 -1.10
N VAL A 47 -6.04 -6.82 -0.24
CA VAL A 47 -6.57 -5.50 -0.65
C VAL A 47 -5.49 -4.70 -1.37
N THR A 48 -4.26 -4.67 -0.84
CA THR A 48 -3.13 -4.00 -1.49
C THR A 48 -2.90 -4.55 -2.90
N CYS A 49 -2.90 -5.87 -3.09
CA CYS A 49 -2.72 -6.49 -4.41
C CYS A 49 -3.88 -6.22 -5.39
N ASN A 50 -5.09 -5.97 -4.88
CA ASN A 50 -6.21 -5.52 -5.69
C ASN A 50 -6.10 -4.02 -6.04
N CYS A 51 -5.49 -3.23 -5.14
CA CYS A 51 -5.38 -1.79 -5.29
C CYS A 51 -4.19 -1.36 -6.15
N PHE A 52 -3.11 -2.14 -6.16
CA PHE A 52 -1.85 -1.78 -6.79
C PHE A 52 -1.36 -2.88 -7.75
N ILE A 53 -0.86 -2.44 -8.90
CA ILE A 53 -0.23 -3.29 -9.91
C ILE A 53 1.19 -2.80 -10.22
N LYS A 54 2.00 -3.68 -10.77
CA LYS A 54 3.35 -3.35 -11.24
C LYS A 54 3.31 -2.54 -12.54
N PRO A 55 4.42 -1.88 -12.93
CA PRO A 55 4.50 -1.13 -14.20
C PRO A 55 4.22 -1.98 -15.45
N ASP A 56 4.46 -3.29 -15.39
CA ASP A 56 4.18 -4.24 -16.47
C ASP A 56 2.71 -4.70 -16.52
N GLY A 57 1.85 -4.19 -15.63
CA GLY A 57 0.44 -4.56 -15.52
C GLY A 57 0.17 -5.82 -14.70
N THR A 58 1.21 -6.50 -14.18
CA THR A 58 1.02 -7.69 -13.35
C THR A 58 0.70 -7.34 -11.89
N SER A 59 -0.04 -8.22 -11.22
CA SER A 59 -0.33 -8.07 -9.79
C SER A 59 0.90 -8.35 -8.91
N PHE A 60 0.88 -7.78 -7.71
CA PHE A 60 1.78 -8.20 -6.63
C PHE A 60 1.29 -9.49 -5.98
N GLU A 61 2.22 -10.23 -5.37
CA GLU A 61 1.89 -11.39 -4.54
C GLU A 61 1.85 -11.02 -3.06
N PRO A 62 0.77 -11.32 -2.32
CA PRO A 62 0.67 -10.99 -0.89
C PRO A 62 1.83 -11.56 -0.05
N THR A 63 2.33 -12.74 -0.42
CA THR A 63 3.46 -13.40 0.25
C THR A 63 4.79 -12.69 0.02
N GLN A 64 4.96 -12.10 -1.17
CA GLN A 64 6.13 -11.31 -1.51
C GLN A 64 6.10 -9.95 -0.82
N LEU A 65 4.93 -9.31 -0.74
CA LEU A 65 4.77 -8.03 -0.02
C LEU A 65 5.03 -8.18 1.47
N LYS A 66 4.41 -9.16 2.13
CA LYS A 66 4.54 -9.36 3.58
C LYS A 66 5.96 -9.73 4.02
N SER A 67 6.82 -10.20 3.11
CA SER A 67 8.20 -10.58 3.38
C SER A 67 9.21 -9.45 3.15
N GLN A 68 8.75 -8.29 2.69
CA GLN A 68 9.61 -7.12 2.55
C GLN A 68 10.04 -6.55 3.92
N LYS A 69 11.12 -5.77 3.88
CA LYS A 69 11.68 -5.07 5.02
C LYS A 69 11.57 -3.56 4.83
N LEU A 70 11.81 -2.83 5.90
CA LEU A 70 11.92 -1.37 5.87
C LEU A 70 12.91 -0.93 4.76
N PRO A 71 12.52 -0.01 3.87
CA PRO A 71 13.41 0.48 2.82
C PRO A 71 14.55 1.30 3.42
N LYS A 72 15.77 1.13 2.91
CA LYS A 72 16.95 1.81 3.45
C LYS A 72 17.06 3.28 3.04
N GLN A 73 16.57 3.61 1.83
CA GLN A 73 16.77 4.93 1.22
C GLN A 73 15.54 5.82 1.37
N ASN A 74 14.35 5.26 1.17
CA ASN A 74 13.12 6.04 1.00
C ASN A 74 12.22 6.06 2.25
N ALA A 75 12.59 5.41 3.36
CA ALA A 75 11.73 5.28 4.54
C ALA A 75 11.21 6.63 5.05
N GLU A 76 12.10 7.60 5.28
CA GLU A 76 11.71 8.93 5.80
C GLU A 76 10.76 9.67 4.85
N MET A 77 11.02 9.60 3.54
CA MET A 77 10.17 10.21 2.53
C MET A 77 8.77 9.57 2.53
N ILE A 78 8.70 8.24 2.55
CA ILE A 78 7.43 7.49 2.57
C ILE A 78 6.66 7.83 3.84
N LYS A 79 7.33 7.84 5.00
CA LYS A 79 6.72 8.20 6.28
C LYS A 79 6.11 9.60 6.25
N LYS A 80 6.87 10.58 5.74
CA LYS A 80 6.40 11.96 5.57
C LYS A 80 5.17 12.01 4.67
N VAL A 81 5.19 11.37 3.51
CA VAL A 81 4.05 11.35 2.58
C VAL A 81 2.82 10.67 3.21
N SER A 82 3.01 9.53 3.87
CA SER A 82 1.93 8.82 4.56
C SER A 82 1.27 9.66 5.65
N SER A 83 2.02 10.48 6.39
CA SER A 83 1.45 11.36 7.42
C SER A 83 0.55 12.48 6.87
N LEU A 84 0.68 12.83 5.58
CA LEU A 84 -0.15 13.84 4.91
C LEU A 84 -1.52 13.30 4.47
N LEU A 85 -1.78 12.00 4.67
CA LEU A 85 -3.07 11.39 4.34
C LEU A 85 -4.11 11.53 5.46
N ASN A 86 -3.73 12.05 6.63
CA ASN A 86 -4.61 12.37 7.75
C ASN A 86 -5.39 13.67 7.54
#